data_AF-A0A6J5GPX3-F1
#
_entry.id   AF-A0A6J5GPX3-F1
#
_cell.length_a   1.000
_cell.length_b   1.000
_cell.length_c   1.000
_cell.angle_alpha   90.00
_cell.angle_beta   90.00
_cell.angle_gamma   90.00
#
_symmetry.space_group_name_H-M   'P 1'
#
loop_
_entity.id
_entity.type
_entity.pdbx_description
1 polymer ?
#
loop_
_entity_poly.entity_id
_entity_poly.type
_entity_poly.pdbx_seq_one_letter_code
_entity_poly.pdbx_strand_id
1 'polypeptide(L)'
;MFPTSLPRIGHIPRPATRAVTGAVRMGLVALMPLASACVAQTPPGPAAPDLPPAAAGPSELPVPGALPVAPAPPRTWLPSAIQTSPVAQGTVSRFVINPEGDVDGFILGDGSLVHFPPHLGTQLVAAVQPGDAVQVAGFRDGSGDVKAQQIVNQRTGQQLVDQPPPPDVPRPPPALRGAGLVRLSVQGEVLRVTTAPRGEPDGVLLRDGTVVKLTPIVAQQFANLLRPGATVAATGYGTRNRYGEALQATAFGTPGNLTRLYTTFPN
;
A
#
# COMPACT_ATOMS: atom_id res chain seq x y z
N MET A 1 -16.52 -18.09 -75.66
CA MET A 1 -15.75 -16.83 -75.83
C MET A 1 -15.68 -16.16 -74.45
N PHE A 2 -14.46 -15.82 -74.00
CA PHE A 2 -14.00 -15.26 -72.70
C PHE A 2 -14.94 -14.33 -71.88
N PRO A 3 -14.63 -13.97 -70.61
CA PRO A 3 -13.59 -14.48 -69.69
C PRO A 3 -14.03 -14.75 -68.23
N THR A 4 -13.23 -15.55 -67.53
CA THR A 4 -13.10 -15.65 -66.07
C THR A 4 -12.10 -14.60 -65.58
N SER A 5 -12.42 -13.81 -64.56
CA SER A 5 -11.51 -12.82 -63.95
C SER A 5 -11.35 -13.08 -62.45
N LEU A 6 -10.12 -13.41 -62.05
CA LEU A 6 -9.64 -13.50 -60.66
C LEU A 6 -8.68 -12.32 -60.43
N PRO A 7 -8.80 -11.53 -59.35
CA PRO A 7 -7.77 -10.58 -58.99
C PRO A 7 -6.66 -11.23 -58.14
N ARG A 8 -5.43 -11.02 -58.63
CA ARG A 8 -4.12 -11.19 -57.99
C ARG A 8 -3.82 -9.94 -57.16
N ILE A 9 -3.25 -10.07 -55.95
CA ILE A 9 -2.41 -9.10 -55.18
C ILE A 9 -2.15 -9.79 -53.82
N GLY A 10 -0.99 -9.81 -53.18
CA GLY A 10 0.29 -9.19 -53.44
C GLY A 10 1.27 -9.70 -52.37
N HIS A 11 2.50 -9.98 -52.81
CA HIS A 11 3.62 -10.46 -52.01
C HIS A 11 4.10 -9.31 -51.09
N ILE A 12 4.16 -9.52 -49.76
CA ILE A 12 4.81 -8.59 -48.83
C ILE A 12 6.09 -9.26 -48.29
N PRO A 13 7.26 -8.60 -48.39
CA PRO A 13 8.54 -9.15 -47.96
C PRO A 13 8.74 -9.10 -46.44
N ARG A 14 9.41 -10.13 -45.91
CA ARG A 14 9.84 -10.24 -44.51
C ARG A 14 11.02 -9.30 -44.23
N PRO A 15 11.01 -8.51 -43.13
CA PRO A 15 12.21 -7.84 -42.68
C PRO A 15 13.09 -8.81 -41.87
N ALA A 16 14.27 -9.10 -42.41
CA ALA A 16 15.39 -9.67 -41.67
C ALA A 16 16.29 -8.53 -41.22
N THR A 17 16.48 -8.32 -39.90
CA THR A 17 17.62 -7.51 -39.45
C THR A 17 18.10 -7.89 -38.06
N ARG A 18 19.34 -8.39 -38.07
CA ARG A 18 20.46 -8.16 -37.14
C ARG A 18 20.26 -8.43 -35.66
N ALA A 19 20.78 -9.60 -35.28
CA ALA A 19 21.54 -9.76 -34.05
C ALA A 19 22.65 -8.68 -33.97
N VAL A 20 22.67 -7.94 -32.87
CA VAL A 20 23.80 -7.12 -32.47
C VAL A 20 24.34 -7.71 -31.17
N THR A 21 25.43 -8.44 -31.33
CA THR A 21 26.28 -8.95 -30.25
C THR A 21 27.06 -7.75 -29.68
N GLY A 22 26.60 -7.21 -28.57
CA GLY A 22 27.29 -6.15 -27.82
C GLY A 22 28.14 -6.74 -26.70
N ALA A 23 29.45 -6.61 -26.84
CA ALA A 23 30.47 -7.22 -26.01
C ALA A 23 30.42 -6.82 -24.52
N VAL A 24 30.59 -7.84 -23.68
CA VAL A 24 31.06 -7.76 -22.30
C VAL A 24 32.39 -7.01 -22.27
N ARG A 25 32.49 -5.93 -21.48
CA ARG A 25 33.77 -5.42 -20.98
C ARG A 25 33.67 -5.20 -19.49
N MET A 26 34.32 -6.14 -18.79
CA MET A 26 34.82 -6.02 -17.42
C MET A 26 35.34 -4.62 -17.14
N GLY A 27 34.77 -3.97 -16.13
CA GLY A 27 35.37 -2.84 -15.44
C GLY A 27 35.29 -3.11 -13.94
N LEU A 28 36.31 -3.76 -13.38
CA LEU A 28 36.49 -3.87 -11.94
C LEU A 28 37.90 -3.41 -11.59
N VAL A 29 38.03 -2.12 -11.27
CA VAL A 29 39.18 -1.56 -10.57
C VAL A 29 38.61 -0.56 -9.57
N ALA A 30 38.68 -0.90 -8.28
CA ALA A 30 38.85 0.07 -7.19
C ALA A 30 39.25 -0.68 -5.92
N LEU A 31 40.52 -0.50 -5.58
CA LEU A 31 41.20 -0.89 -4.36
C LEU A 31 40.99 0.22 -3.29
N MET A 32 41.15 -0.15 -2.01
CA MET A 32 41.36 0.70 -0.81
C MET A 32 40.10 1.13 -0.01
N PRO A 33 40.26 1.54 1.28
CA PRO A 33 40.93 0.85 2.39
C PRO A 33 40.05 0.81 3.67
N LEU A 34 40.53 0.10 4.70
CA LEU A 34 40.01 0.15 6.08
C LEU A 34 40.07 1.57 6.65
N ALA A 35 38.98 2.02 7.27
CA ALA A 35 38.99 3.12 8.21
C ALA A 35 38.11 2.78 9.43
N SER A 36 38.79 2.46 10.53
CA SER A 36 38.25 2.43 11.88
C SER A 36 37.61 3.78 12.23
N ALA A 37 36.37 3.76 12.71
CA ALA A 37 35.78 4.88 13.42
C ALA A 37 35.59 4.49 14.89
N CYS A 38 36.31 5.21 15.74
CA CYS A 38 36.32 5.09 17.19
C CYS A 38 34.91 5.29 17.77
N VAL A 39 34.40 4.30 18.50
CA VAL A 39 33.29 4.54 19.43
C VAL A 39 33.89 5.03 20.74
N ALA A 40 33.70 6.31 21.01
CA ALA A 40 34.04 6.96 22.27
C ALA A 40 33.24 6.32 23.42
N GLN A 41 33.98 6.04 24.49
CA GLN A 41 33.53 5.40 25.71
C GLN A 41 32.73 6.42 26.55
N THR A 42 31.54 6.05 27.02
CA THR A 42 30.88 6.73 28.14
C THR A 42 31.26 6.05 29.45
N PRO A 43 31.81 6.76 30.45
CA PRO A 43 32.18 6.17 31.72
C PRO A 43 30.93 5.82 32.58
N PRO A 44 30.98 4.74 33.37
CA PRO A 44 29.92 4.40 34.32
C PRO A 44 29.96 5.36 35.53
N GLY A 45 28.81 5.96 35.83
CA GLY A 45 28.62 6.78 37.03
C GLY A 45 28.64 5.93 38.31
N PRO A 46 29.21 6.44 39.42
CA PRO A 46 29.41 5.69 40.65
C PRO A 46 28.10 5.39 41.40
N ALA A 47 28.11 4.21 42.01
CA ALA A 47 27.07 3.63 42.84
C ALA A 47 26.73 4.51 44.06
N ALA A 48 25.44 4.48 44.42
CA ALA A 48 24.92 5.05 45.66
C ALA A 48 25.54 4.36 46.89
N PRO A 49 25.89 5.10 47.96
CA PRO A 49 26.35 4.50 49.20
C PRO A 49 25.19 3.97 50.06
N ASP A 50 25.38 2.75 50.55
CA ASP A 50 24.62 2.10 51.61
C ASP A 50 24.61 2.93 52.90
N LEU A 51 23.45 2.97 53.59
CA LEU A 51 23.36 3.39 54.99
C LEU A 51 22.68 2.29 55.84
N PRO A 52 23.27 1.93 57.01
CA PRO A 52 22.80 0.87 57.90
C PRO A 52 21.71 1.33 58.91
N PRO A 53 21.12 0.41 59.72
CA PRO A 53 19.76 0.52 60.25
C PRO A 53 19.69 1.15 61.64
N ALA A 54 18.57 1.79 61.97
CA ALA A 54 18.25 2.14 63.35
C ALA A 54 16.74 1.99 63.61
N ALA A 55 16.44 1.21 64.64
CA ALA A 55 15.13 0.92 65.16
C ALA A 55 14.62 2.00 66.13
N ALA A 56 13.31 1.91 66.41
CA ALA A 56 12.59 2.35 67.61
C ALA A 56 11.95 3.76 67.63
N GLY A 57 10.61 3.75 67.73
CA GLY A 57 9.87 4.57 68.70
C GLY A 57 9.07 5.76 68.16
N PRO A 58 7.79 5.93 68.56
CA PRO A 58 6.90 6.95 68.01
C PRO A 58 7.06 8.29 68.75
N SER A 59 7.09 9.39 68.02
CA SER A 59 6.90 10.72 68.59
C SER A 59 6.03 11.53 67.63
N GLU A 60 4.74 11.54 67.95
CA GLU A 60 3.76 12.44 67.39
C GLU A 60 4.12 13.86 67.82
N LEU A 61 4.40 14.73 66.84
CA LEU A 61 4.57 16.17 67.03
C LEU A 61 3.55 16.91 66.13
N PRO A 62 3.04 18.06 66.59
CA PRO A 62 1.83 18.67 66.06
C PRO A 62 2.08 19.38 64.72
N VAL A 63 1.16 19.21 63.78
CA VAL A 63 1.17 19.83 62.45
C VAL A 63 0.88 21.34 62.57
N PRO A 64 1.79 22.25 62.17
CA PRO A 64 1.48 23.66 62.01
C PRO A 64 1.11 23.96 60.55
N GLY A 65 -0.12 24.42 60.34
CA GLY A 65 -0.52 25.28 59.22
C GLY A 65 -0.42 24.70 57.80
N ALA A 66 -1.51 24.10 57.31
CA ALA A 66 -1.69 23.87 55.88
C ALA A 66 -1.81 25.22 55.14
N LEU A 67 -0.88 25.50 54.23
CA LEU A 67 -1.03 26.57 53.23
C LEU A 67 -2.16 26.19 52.25
N PRO A 68 -2.98 27.15 51.79
CA PRO A 68 -4.00 26.86 50.79
C PRO A 68 -3.34 26.45 49.47
N VAL A 69 -3.55 25.19 49.07
CA VAL A 69 -3.21 24.69 47.74
C VAL A 69 -4.05 25.47 46.72
N ALA A 70 -3.38 26.26 45.87
CA ALA A 70 -4.03 26.91 44.75
C ALA A 70 -4.65 25.84 43.83
N PRO A 71 -5.88 26.04 43.30
CA PRO A 71 -6.46 25.10 42.36
C PRO A 71 -5.59 25.00 41.11
N ALA A 72 -5.24 23.78 40.73
CA ALA A 72 -4.55 23.53 39.47
C ALA A 72 -5.38 24.11 38.31
N PRO A 73 -4.73 24.74 37.30
CA PRO A 73 -5.45 25.25 36.14
C PRO A 73 -6.24 24.12 35.48
N PRO A 74 -7.43 24.42 34.91
CA PRO A 74 -8.22 23.41 34.22
C PRO A 74 -7.38 22.78 33.12
N ARG A 75 -7.27 21.44 33.14
CA ARG A 75 -6.67 20.68 32.06
C ARG A 75 -7.48 20.95 30.80
N THR A 76 -6.99 21.82 29.94
CA THR A 76 -7.49 21.95 28.58
C THR A 76 -7.18 20.64 27.87
N TRP A 77 -8.23 19.90 27.52
CA TRP A 77 -8.13 18.75 26.62
C TRP A 77 -7.73 19.28 25.24
N LEU A 78 -6.42 19.43 25.00
CA LEU A 78 -5.90 19.42 23.63
C LEU A 78 -6.23 18.02 23.08
N PRO A 79 -6.81 17.89 21.88
CA PRO A 79 -6.88 16.58 21.26
C PRO A 79 -5.43 16.09 21.15
N SER A 80 -5.10 15.03 21.88
CA SER A 80 -3.83 14.35 21.71
C SER A 80 -3.76 14.00 20.23
N ALA A 81 -2.86 14.63 19.49
CA ALA A 81 -2.42 14.06 18.23
C ALA A 81 -2.03 12.64 18.60
N ILE A 82 -2.79 11.65 18.11
CA ILE A 82 -2.40 10.26 18.26
C ILE A 82 -1.06 10.20 17.50
N GLN A 83 0.05 10.36 18.21
CA GLN A 83 1.38 10.23 17.64
C GLN A 83 1.61 8.74 17.46
N THR A 84 0.93 8.20 16.47
CA THR A 84 1.18 6.87 15.96
C THR A 84 2.55 6.97 15.31
N SER A 85 3.54 6.25 15.83
CA SER A 85 4.89 6.30 15.27
C SER A 85 4.83 5.94 13.77
N PRO A 86 5.47 6.72 12.89
CA PRO A 86 5.40 6.45 11.46
C PRO A 86 6.03 5.09 11.20
N VAL A 87 5.27 4.23 10.52
CA VAL A 87 5.77 2.92 10.10
C VAL A 87 6.45 3.05 8.74
N ALA A 88 5.94 3.89 7.84
CA ALA A 88 6.52 4.11 6.53
C ALA A 88 6.66 5.60 6.21
N GLN A 89 7.66 5.95 5.42
CA GLN A 89 7.88 7.30 4.91
C GLN A 89 8.44 7.19 3.49
N GLY A 90 8.03 8.10 2.61
CA GLY A 90 8.54 8.13 1.24
C GLY A 90 7.74 9.05 0.33
N THR A 91 8.12 9.07 -0.94
CA THR A 91 7.42 9.83 -1.97
C THR A 91 6.31 9.00 -2.59
N VAL A 92 5.12 9.57 -2.78
CA VAL A 92 4.02 8.90 -3.47
C VAL A 92 4.37 8.76 -4.95
N SER A 93 4.47 7.53 -5.46
CA SER A 93 4.74 7.24 -6.87
C SER A 93 3.46 7.25 -7.70
N ARG A 94 2.43 6.55 -7.24
CA ARG A 94 1.13 6.45 -7.93
C ARG A 94 0.02 6.06 -6.97
N PHE A 95 -1.21 6.39 -7.34
CA PHE A 95 -2.41 5.89 -6.67
C PHE A 95 -2.77 4.48 -7.15
N VAL A 96 -3.55 3.80 -6.33
CA VAL A 96 -4.16 2.50 -6.58
C VAL A 96 -5.65 2.64 -6.32
N ILE A 97 -6.47 1.98 -7.15
CA ILE A 97 -7.92 2.03 -7.05
C ILE A 97 -8.52 0.64 -6.83
N ASN A 98 -9.69 0.61 -6.21
CA ASN A 98 -10.54 -0.57 -6.15
C ASN A 98 -11.37 -0.74 -7.45
N PRO A 99 -11.98 -1.91 -7.71
CA PRO A 99 -12.84 -2.12 -8.88
C PRO A 99 -14.00 -1.13 -9.01
N GLU A 100 -14.47 -0.56 -7.91
CA GLU A 100 -15.50 0.48 -7.86
C GLU A 100 -15.00 1.85 -8.35
N GLY A 101 -13.69 2.06 -8.46
CA GLY A 101 -13.06 3.27 -8.95
C GLY A 101 -12.59 4.24 -7.86
N ASP A 102 -12.80 3.92 -6.59
CA ASP A 102 -12.31 4.70 -5.45
C ASP A 102 -10.82 4.44 -5.24
N VAL A 103 -10.11 5.48 -4.82
CA VAL A 103 -8.70 5.34 -4.41
C VAL A 103 -8.66 4.70 -3.01
N ASP A 104 -8.04 3.53 -2.91
CA ASP A 104 -7.92 2.73 -1.68
C ASP A 104 -6.45 2.43 -1.32
N GLY A 105 -5.51 2.93 -2.12
CA GLY A 105 -4.10 2.80 -1.83
C GLY A 105 -3.21 3.71 -2.66
N PHE A 106 -1.92 3.67 -2.34
CA PHE A 106 -0.88 4.26 -3.16
C PHE A 106 0.43 3.48 -3.01
N ILE A 107 1.28 3.58 -4.04
CA ILE A 107 2.62 3.03 -4.06
C ILE A 107 3.61 4.13 -3.71
N LEU A 108 4.53 3.84 -2.79
CA LEU A 108 5.66 4.70 -2.47
C LEU A 108 6.81 4.50 -3.49
N GLY A 109 7.76 5.43 -3.54
CA GLY A 109 8.90 5.39 -4.47
C GLY A 109 9.80 4.17 -4.29
N ASP A 110 9.75 3.50 -3.14
CA ASP A 110 10.44 2.24 -2.85
C ASP A 110 9.65 0.99 -3.31
N GLY A 111 8.43 1.16 -3.83
CA GLY A 111 7.54 0.08 -4.24
C GLY A 111 6.61 -0.44 -3.13
N SER A 112 6.69 0.09 -1.92
CA SER A 112 5.80 -0.27 -0.82
C SER A 112 4.37 0.14 -1.12
N LEU A 113 3.40 -0.75 -0.89
CA LEU A 113 1.97 -0.48 -1.06
C LEU A 113 1.38 -0.07 0.29
N VAL A 114 0.73 1.09 0.28
CA VAL A 114 0.01 1.64 1.42
C VAL A 114 -1.48 1.55 1.11
N HIS A 115 -2.22 0.81 1.93
CA HIS A 115 -3.66 0.67 1.88
C HIS A 115 -4.34 1.54 2.93
N PHE A 116 -5.50 2.05 2.59
CA PHE A 116 -6.37 2.78 3.51
C PHE A 116 -7.84 2.57 3.08
N PRO A 117 -8.82 2.84 3.95
CA PRO A 117 -10.22 2.64 3.58
C PRO A 117 -10.67 3.54 2.41
N PRO A 118 -11.46 3.02 1.46
CA PRO A 118 -11.82 3.75 0.23
C PRO A 118 -12.59 5.05 0.48
N HIS A 119 -13.28 5.19 1.61
CA HIS A 119 -13.99 6.42 1.97
C HIS A 119 -13.05 7.63 2.21
N LEU A 120 -11.76 7.38 2.47
CA LEU A 120 -10.75 8.44 2.56
C LEU A 120 -10.16 8.82 1.20
N GLY A 121 -10.44 8.05 0.14
CA GLY A 121 -9.83 8.23 -1.18
C GLY A 121 -9.98 9.64 -1.73
N THR A 122 -11.20 10.19 -1.68
CA THR A 122 -11.49 11.57 -2.12
C THR A 122 -10.72 12.63 -1.32
N GLN A 123 -10.60 12.44 -0.01
CA GLN A 123 -9.84 13.35 0.85
C GLN A 123 -8.33 13.23 0.57
N LEU A 124 -7.84 12.02 0.31
CA LEU A 124 -6.43 11.77 0.05
C LEU A 124 -5.98 12.44 -1.25
N VAL A 125 -6.71 12.26 -2.34
CA VAL A 125 -6.34 12.85 -3.64
C VAL A 125 -6.45 14.38 -3.66
N ALA A 126 -7.17 14.97 -2.70
CA ALA A 126 -7.20 16.42 -2.50
C ALA A 126 -6.00 16.91 -1.66
N ALA A 127 -5.52 16.08 -0.73
CA ALA A 127 -4.45 16.43 0.22
C ALA A 127 -3.03 16.06 -0.26
N VAL A 128 -2.92 15.05 -1.13
CA VAL A 128 -1.67 14.42 -1.58
C VAL A 128 -1.69 14.26 -3.08
N GLN A 129 -0.56 14.51 -3.72
CA GLN A 129 -0.35 14.24 -5.14
C GLN A 129 0.83 13.28 -5.35
N PRO A 130 0.88 12.53 -6.47
CA PRO A 130 2.09 11.81 -6.85
C PRO A 130 3.28 12.78 -6.93
N GLY A 131 4.38 12.43 -6.28
CA GLY A 131 5.55 13.29 -6.08
C GLY A 131 5.63 13.95 -4.69
N ASP A 132 4.53 13.97 -3.91
CA ASP A 132 4.58 14.48 -2.53
C ASP A 132 5.26 13.47 -1.60
N ALA A 133 6.00 14.00 -0.61
CA ALA A 133 6.56 13.22 0.47
C ALA A 133 5.52 13.04 1.58
N VAL A 134 5.30 11.80 2.03
CA VAL A 134 4.32 11.44 3.05
C VAL A 134 4.95 10.64 4.19
N GLN A 135 4.43 10.85 5.40
CA GLN A 135 4.63 9.94 6.53
C GLN A 135 3.35 9.17 6.79
N VAL A 136 3.48 7.86 6.98
CA VAL A 136 2.37 6.95 7.19
C VAL A 136 2.55 6.26 8.52
N ALA A 137 1.53 6.34 9.36
CA ALA A 137 1.43 5.58 10.59
C ALA A 137 0.27 4.58 10.52
N GLY A 138 0.45 3.41 11.14
CA GLY A 138 -0.49 2.31 11.06
C GLY A 138 0.21 0.97 11.29
N PHE A 139 -0.20 -0.07 10.54
CA PHE A 139 0.30 -1.43 10.73
C PHE A 139 0.95 -1.97 9.47
N ARG A 140 2.09 -2.64 9.60
CA ARG A 140 2.62 -3.50 8.53
C ARG A 140 2.05 -4.90 8.65
N ASP A 141 1.59 -5.47 7.55
CA ASP A 141 1.23 -6.88 7.49
C ASP A 141 2.46 -7.77 7.19
N GLY A 142 2.26 -9.08 7.21
CA GLY A 142 3.33 -10.05 6.95
C GLY A 142 3.86 -10.04 5.51
N SER A 143 3.18 -9.37 4.58
CA SER A 143 3.62 -9.19 3.19
C SER A 143 4.45 -7.93 2.97
N GLY A 144 4.61 -7.10 4.02
CA GLY A 144 5.29 -5.82 3.96
C GLY A 144 4.39 -4.64 3.58
N ASP A 145 3.09 -4.89 3.39
CA ASP A 145 2.12 -3.84 3.07
C ASP A 145 1.68 -3.07 4.29
N VAL A 146 1.44 -1.78 4.09
CA VAL A 146 1.12 -0.86 5.18
C VAL A 146 -0.36 -0.57 5.15
N LYS A 147 -1.08 -0.90 6.22
CA LYS A 147 -2.42 -0.38 6.47
C LYS A 147 -2.31 0.93 7.22
N ALA A 148 -2.60 2.03 6.54
CA ALA A 148 -2.51 3.36 7.10
C ALA A 148 -3.70 3.65 8.02
N GLN A 149 -3.39 4.13 9.22
CA GLN A 149 -4.35 4.77 10.12
C GLN A 149 -4.20 6.29 10.09
N GLN A 150 -3.03 6.78 9.69
CA GLN A 150 -2.75 8.20 9.55
C GLN A 150 -1.76 8.43 8.41
N ILE A 151 -2.04 9.42 7.57
CA ILE A 151 -1.17 9.87 6.48
C ILE A 151 -0.94 11.36 6.66
N VAL A 152 0.32 11.77 6.71
CA VAL A 152 0.71 13.18 6.82
C VAL A 152 1.49 13.57 5.57
N ASN A 153 1.01 14.57 4.84
CA ASN A 153 1.76 15.18 3.76
C ASN A 153 2.83 16.09 4.37
N GLN A 154 4.11 15.77 4.15
CA GLN A 154 5.22 16.50 4.75
C GLN A 154 5.40 17.89 4.16
N ARG A 155 4.93 18.12 2.92
CA ARG A 155 5.03 19.43 2.26
C ARG A 155 3.97 20.40 2.76
N THR A 156 2.74 19.92 2.94
CA THR A 156 1.58 20.78 3.30
C THR A 156 1.22 20.73 4.77
N GLY A 157 1.72 19.74 5.51
CA GLY A 157 1.33 19.46 6.90
C GLY A 157 -0.09 18.89 7.04
N GLN A 158 -0.80 18.63 5.94
CA GLN A 158 -2.15 18.06 6.00
C GLN A 158 -2.10 16.62 6.50
N GLN A 159 -3.02 16.30 7.40
CA GLN A 159 -3.14 15.00 8.02
C GLN A 159 -4.50 14.39 7.67
N LEU A 160 -4.46 13.17 7.15
CA LEU A 160 -5.61 12.28 7.05
C LEU A 160 -5.53 11.25 8.17
N VAL A 161 -6.63 11.04 8.89
CA VAL A 161 -6.76 10.00 9.91
C VAL A 161 -7.90 9.11 9.52
N ASP A 162 -7.69 7.80 9.60
CA ASP A 162 -8.73 6.80 9.46
C ASP A 162 -9.73 6.95 10.62
N GLN A 163 -10.88 7.50 10.28
CA GLN A 163 -12.02 7.64 11.17
C GLN A 163 -13.17 6.88 10.55
N PRO A 164 -13.92 6.09 11.33
CA PRO A 164 -15.09 5.41 10.83
C PRO A 164 -16.01 6.39 10.09
N PRO A 165 -16.60 5.98 8.95
CA PRO A 165 -17.56 6.83 8.26
C PRO A 165 -18.72 7.19 9.22
N PRO A 166 -19.26 8.42 9.16
CA PRO A 166 -20.34 8.81 10.06
C PRO A 166 -21.53 7.86 9.93
N PRO A 167 -22.19 7.49 11.04
CA PRO A 167 -23.26 6.48 11.04
C PRO A 167 -24.46 6.88 10.18
N ASP A 168 -24.69 8.19 10.01
CA ASP A 168 -25.84 8.74 9.28
C ASP A 168 -25.62 8.88 7.77
N VAL A 169 -24.46 8.47 7.23
CA VAL A 169 -24.23 8.45 5.79
C VAL A 169 -24.96 7.25 5.19
N PRO A 170 -25.97 7.42 4.33
CA PRO A 170 -26.67 6.31 3.72
C PRO A 170 -25.70 5.44 2.93
N ARG A 171 -25.62 4.15 3.29
CA ARG A 171 -24.87 3.20 2.47
C ARG A 171 -25.60 3.01 1.14
N PRO A 172 -24.89 2.98 0.00
CA PRO A 172 -25.51 2.67 -1.27
C PRO A 172 -26.29 1.34 -1.18
N PRO A 173 -27.53 1.28 -1.72
CA PRO A 173 -28.27 0.04 -1.82
C PRO A 173 -27.42 -1.06 -2.48
N PRO A 174 -27.52 -2.33 -2.04
CA PRO A 174 -26.78 -3.43 -2.66
C PRO A 174 -26.99 -3.52 -4.17
N ALA A 175 -28.18 -3.21 -4.67
CA ALA A 175 -28.52 -3.21 -6.10
C ALA A 175 -27.76 -2.15 -6.93
N LEU A 176 -27.25 -1.10 -6.28
CA LEU A 176 -26.42 -0.08 -6.93
C LEU A 176 -24.93 -0.40 -6.81
N ARG A 177 -24.53 -1.44 -6.05
CA ARG A 177 -23.15 -1.90 -6.06
C ARG A 177 -22.83 -2.43 -7.44
N GLY A 178 -21.77 -1.93 -8.05
CA GLY A 178 -21.40 -2.28 -9.42
C GLY A 178 -22.06 -1.40 -10.50
N ALA A 179 -22.92 -0.43 -10.12
CA ALA A 179 -23.43 0.55 -11.07
C ALA A 179 -22.26 1.37 -11.62
N GLY A 180 -22.06 1.32 -12.94
CA GLY A 180 -20.94 1.99 -13.61
C GLY A 180 -19.70 1.13 -13.86
N LEU A 181 -19.69 -0.12 -13.40
CA LEU A 181 -18.61 -1.05 -13.75
C LEU A 181 -18.74 -1.46 -15.22
N VAL A 182 -17.64 -1.37 -15.94
CA VAL A 182 -17.53 -1.78 -17.34
C VAL A 182 -16.81 -3.11 -17.44
N ARG A 183 -17.10 -3.87 -18.49
CA ARG A 183 -16.37 -5.10 -18.77
C ARG A 183 -14.96 -4.74 -19.24
N LEU A 184 -13.96 -5.18 -18.49
CA LEU A 184 -12.54 -4.94 -18.77
C LEU A 184 -11.82 -6.26 -19.07
N SER A 185 -10.76 -6.17 -19.87
CA SER A 185 -9.85 -7.26 -20.19
C SER A 185 -8.43 -6.73 -20.12
N VAL A 186 -7.62 -7.35 -19.26
CA VAL A 186 -6.27 -6.87 -18.96
C VAL A 186 -5.29 -8.02 -19.06
N GLN A 187 -4.06 -7.69 -19.40
CA GLN A 187 -2.94 -8.63 -19.45
C GLN A 187 -1.67 -7.88 -19.11
N GLY A 188 -0.83 -8.47 -18.26
CA GLY A 188 0.43 -7.85 -17.89
C GLY A 188 1.28 -8.71 -16.96
N GLU A 189 2.46 -8.19 -16.65
CA GLU A 189 3.35 -8.76 -15.64
C GLU A 189 2.88 -8.32 -14.25
N VAL A 190 2.80 -9.28 -13.34
CA VAL A 190 2.51 -9.03 -11.93
C VAL A 190 3.68 -8.26 -11.32
N LEU A 191 3.41 -7.05 -10.86
CA LEU A 191 4.34 -6.29 -10.03
C LEU A 191 4.38 -6.90 -8.63
N ARG A 192 3.20 -7.16 -8.05
CA ARG A 192 3.06 -7.74 -6.71
C ARG A 192 1.70 -8.39 -6.48
N VAL A 193 1.63 -9.20 -5.44
CA VAL A 193 0.38 -9.78 -4.93
C VAL A 193 -0.27 -8.77 -3.98
N THR A 194 -1.60 -8.67 -4.01
CA THR A 194 -2.38 -7.92 -3.03
C THR A 194 -2.96 -8.86 -2.00
N THR A 195 -3.19 -8.37 -0.78
CA THR A 195 -3.67 -9.16 0.35
C THR A 195 -5.02 -8.67 0.89
N ALA A 196 -5.83 -9.63 1.32
CA ALA A 196 -7.03 -9.38 2.11
C ALA A 196 -6.65 -8.92 3.53
N PRO A 197 -7.61 -8.37 4.32
CA PRO A 197 -7.32 -7.88 5.67
C PRO A 197 -6.69 -8.91 6.63
N ARG A 198 -6.91 -10.21 6.42
CA ARG A 198 -6.34 -11.29 7.22
C ARG A 198 -4.98 -11.80 6.67
N GLY A 199 -4.47 -11.20 5.60
CA GLY A 199 -3.16 -11.49 5.01
C GLY A 199 -3.19 -12.53 3.89
N GLU A 200 -4.35 -13.09 3.55
CA GLU A 200 -4.47 -14.04 2.43
C GLU A 200 -4.35 -13.30 1.09
N PRO A 201 -3.78 -13.93 0.05
CA PRO A 201 -3.77 -13.37 -1.29
C PRO A 201 -5.19 -13.10 -1.79
N ASP A 202 -5.45 -11.90 -2.32
CA ASP A 202 -6.76 -11.49 -2.84
C ASP A 202 -6.70 -10.91 -4.26
N GLY A 203 -5.54 -10.97 -4.91
CA GLY A 203 -5.37 -10.39 -6.22
C GLY A 203 -3.92 -10.10 -6.57
N VAL A 204 -3.76 -9.31 -7.63
CA VAL A 204 -2.47 -8.85 -8.12
C VAL A 204 -2.54 -7.39 -8.53
N LEU A 205 -1.44 -6.68 -8.31
CA LEU A 205 -1.15 -5.41 -8.95
C LEU A 205 -0.18 -5.67 -10.09
N LEU A 206 -0.54 -5.24 -11.30
CA LEU A 206 0.28 -5.35 -12.50
C LEU A 206 1.27 -4.18 -12.59
N ARG A 207 2.35 -4.34 -13.37
CA ARG A 207 3.38 -3.30 -13.56
C ARG A 207 2.88 -1.98 -14.12
N ASP A 208 1.84 -2.01 -14.94
CA ASP A 208 1.19 -0.81 -15.48
C ASP A 208 0.37 -0.07 -14.41
N GLY A 209 0.12 -0.67 -13.25
CA GLY A 209 -0.68 -0.12 -12.15
C GLY A 209 -2.09 -0.68 -12.09
N THR A 210 -2.44 -1.63 -12.96
CA THR A 210 -3.78 -2.23 -12.96
C THR A 210 -3.94 -3.22 -11.80
N VAL A 211 -5.05 -3.10 -11.07
CA VAL A 211 -5.40 -4.04 -9.99
C VAL A 211 -6.38 -5.09 -10.51
N VAL A 212 -6.05 -6.36 -10.28
CA VAL A 212 -6.95 -7.48 -10.56
C VAL A 212 -7.32 -8.13 -9.23
N LYS A 213 -8.58 -7.95 -8.80
CA LYS A 213 -9.11 -8.53 -7.57
C LYS A 213 -9.72 -9.91 -7.82
N LEU A 214 -9.48 -10.81 -6.88
CA LEU A 214 -9.93 -12.20 -6.82
C LEU A 214 -10.53 -12.44 -5.43
N THR A 215 -11.45 -13.39 -5.29
CA THR A 215 -11.79 -13.86 -3.94
C THR A 215 -10.61 -14.66 -3.37
N PRO A 216 -10.34 -14.62 -2.05
CA PRO A 216 -9.20 -15.33 -1.47
C PRO A 216 -9.14 -16.83 -1.82
N ILE A 217 -10.31 -17.49 -1.87
CA ILE A 217 -10.43 -18.90 -2.28
C ILE A 217 -9.95 -19.09 -3.71
N VAL A 218 -10.33 -18.20 -4.62
CA VAL A 218 -9.93 -18.27 -6.03
C VAL A 218 -8.44 -17.95 -6.18
N ALA A 219 -7.95 -16.91 -5.50
CA ALA A 219 -6.54 -16.53 -5.50
C ALA A 219 -5.61 -17.70 -5.12
N GLN A 220 -6.01 -18.49 -4.12
CA GLN A 220 -5.27 -19.69 -3.70
C GLN A 220 -5.17 -20.76 -4.80
N GLN A 221 -6.18 -20.91 -5.66
CA GLN A 221 -6.16 -21.86 -6.78
C GLN A 221 -5.12 -21.47 -7.85
N PHE A 222 -4.78 -20.19 -7.94
CA PHE A 222 -3.82 -19.64 -8.89
C PHE A 222 -2.51 -19.22 -8.22
N ALA A 223 -2.11 -19.84 -7.11
CA ALA A 223 -0.87 -19.48 -6.39
C ALA A 223 0.39 -19.45 -7.29
N ASN A 224 0.42 -20.25 -8.35
CA ASN A 224 1.50 -20.24 -9.35
C ASN A 224 1.53 -18.98 -10.25
N LEU A 225 0.43 -18.24 -10.34
CA LEU A 225 0.33 -17.01 -11.11
C LEU A 225 0.37 -15.76 -10.21
N LEU A 226 -0.02 -15.90 -8.94
CA LEU A 226 0.05 -14.83 -7.94
C LEU A 226 1.47 -14.73 -7.37
N ARG A 227 2.40 -14.27 -8.19
CA ARG A 227 3.78 -13.97 -7.78
C ARG A 227 4.40 -12.89 -8.65
N PRO A 228 5.26 -12.01 -8.10
CA PRO A 228 5.97 -11.01 -8.90
C PRO A 228 6.67 -11.63 -10.12
N GLY A 229 6.60 -10.97 -11.27
CA GLY A 229 7.20 -11.42 -12.53
C GLY A 229 6.36 -12.40 -13.35
N ALA A 230 5.29 -12.98 -12.79
CA ALA A 230 4.39 -13.83 -13.56
C ALA A 230 3.60 -12.99 -14.58
N THR A 231 3.41 -13.52 -15.80
CA THR A 231 2.51 -12.90 -16.78
C THR A 231 1.12 -13.49 -16.64
N VAL A 232 0.12 -12.63 -16.41
CA VAL A 232 -1.27 -13.02 -16.18
C VAL A 232 -2.20 -12.28 -17.12
N ALA A 233 -3.38 -12.83 -17.33
CA ALA A 233 -4.49 -12.19 -18.00
C ALA A 233 -5.76 -12.37 -17.18
N ALA A 234 -6.64 -11.38 -17.24
CA ALA A 234 -7.91 -11.40 -16.54
C ALA A 234 -8.99 -10.68 -17.34
N THR A 235 -10.22 -11.18 -17.24
CA THR A 235 -11.40 -10.46 -17.70
C THR A 235 -12.38 -10.33 -16.55
N GLY A 236 -13.08 -9.22 -16.48
CA GLY A 236 -13.94 -8.93 -15.34
C GLY A 236 -14.74 -7.67 -15.50
N TYR A 237 -15.27 -7.19 -14.37
CA TYR A 237 -16.00 -5.94 -14.30
C TYR A 237 -15.27 -5.00 -13.35
N GLY A 238 -15.17 -3.73 -13.73
CA GLY A 238 -14.37 -2.78 -12.99
C GLY A 238 -14.43 -1.37 -13.57
N THR A 239 -13.46 -0.56 -13.18
CA THR A 239 -13.42 0.86 -13.51
C THR A 239 -12.04 1.23 -14.04
N ARG A 240 -12.01 2.14 -15.02
CA ARG A 240 -10.81 2.83 -15.48
C ARG A 240 -11.05 4.33 -15.34
N ASN A 241 -10.20 5.01 -14.57
CA ASN A 241 -10.27 6.44 -14.38
C ASN A 241 -8.85 7.06 -14.40
N ARG A 242 -8.74 8.35 -14.08
CA ARG A 242 -7.46 9.07 -14.07
C ARG A 242 -6.45 8.59 -13.01
N TYR A 243 -6.91 7.85 -11.99
CA TYR A 243 -6.07 7.36 -10.90
C TYR A 243 -5.58 5.94 -11.15
N GLY A 244 -6.24 5.18 -12.03
CA GLY A 244 -5.81 3.84 -12.40
C GLY A 244 -6.88 3.02 -13.10
N GLU A 245 -6.65 1.71 -13.12
CA GLU A 245 -7.58 0.72 -13.64
C GLU A 245 -7.66 -0.45 -12.66
N ALA A 246 -8.87 -0.90 -12.34
CA ALA A 246 -9.06 -2.05 -11.50
C ALA A 246 -10.30 -2.84 -11.92
N LEU A 247 -10.25 -4.16 -11.74
CA LEU A 247 -11.37 -5.03 -12.03
C LEU A 247 -11.47 -6.22 -11.06
N GLN A 248 -12.69 -6.62 -10.78
CA GLN A 248 -13.00 -7.90 -10.18
C GLN A 248 -13.01 -8.96 -11.28
N ALA A 249 -12.08 -9.91 -11.22
CA ALA A 249 -11.95 -10.90 -12.26
C ALA A 249 -13.13 -11.90 -12.24
N THR A 250 -13.71 -12.14 -13.41
CA THR A 250 -14.65 -13.25 -13.67
C THR A 250 -13.99 -14.39 -14.44
N ALA A 251 -12.85 -14.13 -15.07
CA ALA A 251 -11.93 -15.13 -15.57
C ALA A 251 -10.47 -14.69 -15.31
N PHE A 252 -9.59 -15.62 -14.98
CA PHE A 252 -8.19 -15.38 -14.67
C PHE A 252 -7.31 -16.54 -15.15
N GLY A 253 -6.07 -16.26 -15.54
CA GLY A 253 -5.14 -17.29 -15.99
C GLY A 253 -3.91 -16.70 -16.69
N THR A 254 -3.27 -17.51 -17.54
CA THR A 254 -2.19 -17.03 -18.41
C THR A 254 -2.77 -16.39 -19.67
N PRO A 255 -2.00 -15.54 -20.36
CA PRO A 255 -2.42 -15.00 -21.65
C PRO A 255 -2.86 -16.09 -22.64
N GLY A 256 -4.07 -15.97 -23.17
CA GLY A 256 -4.66 -16.96 -24.08
C GLY A 256 -5.25 -18.20 -23.40
N ASN A 257 -5.13 -18.35 -22.08
CA ASN A 257 -5.69 -19.47 -21.31
C ASN A 257 -6.34 -18.96 -20.01
N LEU A 258 -7.57 -18.47 -20.15
CA LEU A 258 -8.37 -17.94 -19.05
C LEU A 258 -9.34 -18.99 -18.53
N THR A 259 -9.35 -19.19 -17.21
CA THR A 259 -10.33 -20.03 -16.53
C THR A 259 -11.43 -19.14 -15.95
N ARG A 260 -12.70 -19.46 -16.23
CA ARG A 260 -13.84 -18.78 -15.59
C ARG A 260 -13.87 -19.11 -14.10
N LEU A 261 -14.01 -18.06 -13.28
CA LEU A 261 -13.93 -18.15 -11.83
C LEU A 261 -15.29 -18.39 -11.18
N TYR A 262 -16.35 -17.88 -11.81
CA TYR A 262 -17.72 -18.00 -11.32
C TYR A 262 -18.61 -18.52 -12.45
N THR A 263 -19.24 -19.67 -12.23
CA THR A 263 -20.16 -20.30 -13.19
C THR A 263 -21.62 -19.89 -12.97
N THR A 264 -21.92 -19.19 -11.88
CA THR A 264 -23.28 -18.78 -11.51
C THR A 264 -23.21 -17.40 -10.84
N PHE A 265 -23.85 -16.40 -11.42
CA PHE A 265 -24.23 -15.20 -10.67
C PHE A 265 -25.39 -15.63 -9.76
N PRO A 266 -25.32 -15.46 -8.43
CA PRO A 266 -26.51 -15.62 -7.61
C PRO A 266 -27.54 -14.61 -8.10
N ASN A 267 -28.70 -15.13 -8.53
CA ASN A 267 -29.87 -14.36 -8.92
C ASN A 267 -30.32 -13.39 -7.82
#